data_AF-C0C5P5-F1
#
_entry.id   AF-C0C5P5-F1
#
_cell.length_a   1.000
_cell.length_b   1.000
_cell.length_c   1.000
_cell.angle_alpha   90.00
_cell.angle_beta   90.00
_cell.angle_gamma   90.00
#
_symmetry.space_group_name_H-M   'P 1'
#
loop_
_entity.id
_entity.type
_entity.pdbx_description
1 polymer ?
#
loop_
_entity_poly.entity_id
_entity_poly.type
_entity_poly.pdbx_seq_one_letter_code
_entity_poly.pdbx_strand_id
1 'polypeptide(L)'
;MYCRKCGAENEAGSRFCCKCGEPVTESSAESGGKSNGGKKKKVLWVCLAICILAAAAAAALFTAAKQNKEKQFGDNVAKADKYMEELDYDNAKDSYLKAISIDGKQEEPYIQLARIYEKTNEPEKAREILKQGVKNTGSAVIKNKYSLYTYVDEVLIPELGQCSPGTYMTEYRKVSTYGARVESIHSEAGVVTYRIMDFDSDGEAELLVVILDNKAVNEWDGSQENKISLQMYENENGTIVKSDEWSPQVNVFGTLDFEEDMLFLKEKDDEIYICGSFSGLAYVLADGWGFESFVLTYDGGFQKYTGTDGETGGSSFEDSESDAYAMAERLEHIGLTKSAAEIRDSWMMKLSMDDEMDDILFTITGRRQNEGHFVYSNNFTAEELGKIDLEFTIWQQGEYQKAKGQDTAAGETEDVDYRAAYEPVVSQALEDYGTYNTYALWDIDRDGVQELLVLCGHAEADYTYKVYTAKGGAAVYIGEFTGSHTALYGPEEEGEPYIMAVQCHMDTEVIARVMVADSSVVYEQISSREVPGGLDYYTNPFPIPFCDVSDMTLVDEAG
;
A
#
# COMPACT_ATOMS: atom_id res chain seq x y z
N MET A 1 -76.39 0.93 -14.67
CA MET A 1 -75.92 -0.39 -14.18
C MET A 1 -74.49 -0.62 -14.65
N TYR A 2 -73.56 -1.04 -13.78
CA TYR A 2 -72.18 -1.29 -14.19
C TYR A 2 -71.95 -2.76 -14.52
N CYS A 3 -71.25 -3.04 -15.62
CA CYS A 3 -70.88 -4.40 -15.99
C CYS A 3 -69.91 -4.99 -14.96
N ARG A 4 -70.24 -6.14 -14.37
CA ARG A 4 -69.36 -6.79 -13.38
C ARG A 4 -68.04 -7.30 -13.95
N LYS A 5 -67.95 -7.48 -15.26
CA LYS A 5 -66.76 -8.00 -15.93
C LYS A 5 -65.78 -6.90 -16.34
N CYS A 6 -66.27 -5.80 -16.91
CA CYS A 6 -65.40 -4.74 -17.45
C CYS A 6 -65.62 -3.35 -16.83
N GLY A 7 -66.55 -3.22 -15.89
CA GLY A 7 -66.81 -1.96 -15.17
C GLY A 7 -67.51 -0.87 -15.97
N ALA A 8 -67.85 -1.11 -17.24
CA ALA A 8 -68.51 -0.10 -18.07
C ALA A 8 -69.93 0.22 -17.58
N GLU A 9 -70.30 1.50 -17.62
CA GLU A 9 -71.66 1.96 -17.33
C GLU A 9 -72.62 1.62 -18.47
N ASN A 10 -73.78 1.08 -18.12
CA ASN A 10 -74.85 0.74 -19.06
C ASN A 10 -76.16 1.40 -18.62
N GLU A 11 -76.99 1.77 -19.59
CA GLU A 11 -78.32 2.33 -19.36
C GLU A 11 -79.23 1.33 -18.62
N ALA A 12 -80.16 1.87 -17.83
CA ALA A 12 -81.11 1.05 -17.09
C ALA A 12 -81.98 0.23 -18.05
N GLY A 13 -82.05 -1.09 -17.83
CA GLY A 13 -82.78 -2.03 -18.71
C GLY A 13 -81.94 -2.71 -19.81
N SER A 14 -80.65 -2.43 -19.91
CA SER A 14 -79.76 -3.10 -20.88
C SER A 14 -79.63 -4.60 -20.60
N ARG A 15 -79.92 -5.45 -21.60
CA ARG A 15 -79.80 -6.93 -21.46
C ARG A 15 -78.35 -7.43 -21.57
N PHE A 16 -77.49 -6.68 -22.26
CA PHE A 16 -76.07 -6.97 -22.45
C PHE A 16 -75.23 -5.69 -22.30
N CYS A 17 -73.95 -5.83 -21.93
CA CYS A 17 -73.04 -4.71 -21.77
C CYS A 17 -72.68 -4.09 -23.13
N CYS A 18 -72.80 -2.77 -23.25
CA CYS A 18 -72.47 -2.00 -24.46
C CYS A 18 -71.00 -2.13 -24.90
N LYS A 19 -70.09 -2.43 -23.97
CA LYS A 19 -68.65 -2.47 -24.23
C LYS A 19 -68.10 -3.88 -24.48
N CYS A 20 -68.64 -4.90 -23.80
CA CYS A 20 -68.07 -6.26 -23.87
C CYS A 20 -69.09 -7.38 -24.13
N GLY A 21 -70.37 -7.06 -24.33
CA GLY A 21 -71.41 -8.02 -24.73
C GLY A 21 -71.89 -8.99 -23.64
N GLU A 22 -71.45 -8.86 -22.39
CA GLU A 22 -71.84 -9.75 -21.29
C GLU A 22 -73.27 -9.44 -20.79
N PRO A 23 -74.15 -10.43 -20.55
CA PRO A 23 -75.52 -10.21 -20.08
C PRO A 23 -75.59 -9.57 -18.68
N VAL A 24 -76.54 -8.65 -18.49
CA VAL A 24 -76.76 -7.94 -17.22
C VAL A 24 -78.14 -8.35 -16.68
N THR A 25 -78.19 -9.19 -15.66
CA THR A 25 -79.44 -9.76 -15.11
C THR A 25 -79.89 -9.05 -13.83
N GLU A 26 -81.15 -8.58 -13.83
CA GLU A 26 -81.90 -8.17 -12.64
C GLU A 26 -82.96 -9.22 -12.30
N SER A 27 -83.14 -9.56 -11.01
CA SER A 27 -84.42 -10.10 -10.54
C SER A 27 -84.69 -9.77 -9.08
N SER A 28 -85.88 -9.22 -8.87
CA SER A 28 -86.56 -8.94 -7.61
C SER A 28 -87.91 -9.65 -7.62
N ALA A 29 -88.30 -10.30 -6.52
CA ALA A 29 -89.68 -10.37 -5.98
C ALA A 29 -89.78 -11.40 -4.83
N GLU A 30 -90.36 -10.94 -3.73
CA GLU A 30 -90.77 -11.68 -2.53
C GLU A 30 -92.04 -12.53 -2.77
N SER A 31 -92.25 -13.58 -1.97
CA SER A 31 -93.40 -13.65 -1.02
C SER A 31 -93.53 -15.01 -0.31
N GLY A 32 -93.83 -14.95 0.99
CA GLY A 32 -94.74 -15.88 1.69
C GLY A 32 -94.15 -17.08 2.45
N GLY A 33 -94.16 -17.01 3.79
CA GLY A 33 -94.16 -18.22 4.65
C GLY A 33 -93.45 -18.08 6.01
N LYS A 34 -94.22 -17.98 7.09
CA LYS A 34 -93.76 -17.90 8.49
C LYS A 34 -92.94 -19.14 8.93
N SER A 35 -91.79 -18.95 9.58
CA SER A 35 -91.48 -19.51 10.92
C SER A 35 -90.09 -19.08 11.43
N ASN A 36 -90.01 -18.91 12.75
CA ASN A 36 -88.89 -18.62 13.66
C ASN A 36 -87.43 -18.66 13.15
N GLY A 37 -86.67 -17.57 13.41
CA GLY A 37 -85.21 -17.59 13.26
C GLY A 37 -84.44 -16.28 13.54
N GLY A 38 -84.77 -15.54 14.60
CA GLY A 38 -84.13 -14.26 15.00
C GLY A 38 -82.65 -14.30 15.43
N LYS A 39 -81.83 -15.25 14.96
CA LYS A 39 -80.42 -15.42 15.38
C LYS A 39 -79.36 -15.05 14.32
N LYS A 40 -79.67 -14.95 13.03
CA LYS A 40 -78.63 -14.73 11.99
C LYS A 40 -78.17 -13.28 11.76
N LYS A 41 -79.01 -12.24 11.97
CA LYS A 41 -78.57 -10.83 11.84
C LYS A 41 -77.72 -10.34 13.03
N LYS A 42 -77.98 -10.82 14.26
CA LYS A 42 -77.15 -10.48 15.43
C LYS A 42 -75.76 -11.12 15.36
N VAL A 43 -75.64 -12.35 14.82
CA VAL A 43 -74.34 -13.00 14.60
C VAL A 43 -73.50 -12.24 13.57
N LEU A 44 -74.10 -11.70 12.49
CA LEU A 44 -73.37 -10.90 11.50
C LEU A 44 -72.81 -9.59 12.08
N TRP A 45 -73.59 -8.87 12.90
CA TRP A 45 -73.14 -7.64 13.57
C TRP A 45 -72.10 -7.89 14.67
N VAL A 46 -72.22 -9.02 15.39
CA VAL A 46 -71.23 -9.46 16.37
C VAL A 46 -69.93 -9.87 15.68
N CYS A 47 -69.98 -10.59 14.55
CA CYS A 47 -68.81 -10.91 13.74
C CYS A 47 -68.12 -9.65 13.19
N LEU A 48 -68.88 -8.66 12.70
CA LEU A 48 -68.31 -7.40 12.22
C LEU A 48 -67.62 -6.61 13.34
N ALA A 49 -68.23 -6.54 14.52
CA ALA A 49 -67.64 -5.90 15.69
C ALA A 49 -66.36 -6.60 16.17
N ILE A 50 -66.32 -7.94 16.12
CA ILE A 50 -65.12 -8.73 16.42
C ILE A 50 -64.02 -8.48 15.39
N CYS A 51 -64.34 -8.41 14.09
CA CYS A 51 -63.36 -8.09 13.04
C CYS A 51 -62.76 -6.68 13.22
N ILE A 52 -63.58 -5.69 13.59
CA ILE A 52 -63.10 -4.32 13.86
C ILE A 52 -62.22 -4.29 15.11
N LEU A 53 -62.60 -4.99 16.19
CA LEU A 53 -61.77 -5.10 17.39
C LEU A 53 -60.46 -5.84 17.14
N ALA A 54 -60.46 -6.90 16.33
CA ALA A 54 -59.27 -7.63 15.92
C ALA A 54 -58.34 -6.75 15.06
N ALA A 55 -58.90 -5.97 14.13
CA ALA A 55 -58.12 -5.02 13.32
C ALA A 55 -57.52 -3.89 14.19
N ALA A 56 -58.27 -3.38 15.17
CA ALA A 56 -57.77 -2.38 16.11
C ALA A 56 -56.67 -2.94 17.02
N ALA A 57 -56.81 -4.17 17.50
CA ALA A 57 -55.77 -4.85 18.28
C ALA A 57 -54.51 -5.13 17.45
N ALA A 58 -54.66 -5.57 16.20
CA ALA A 58 -53.56 -5.76 15.27
C ALA A 58 -52.83 -4.44 14.96
N ALA A 59 -53.57 -3.34 14.76
CA ALA A 59 -52.99 -2.01 14.58
C ALA A 59 -52.23 -1.54 15.83
N ALA A 60 -52.80 -1.73 17.03
CA ALA A 60 -52.14 -1.37 18.29
C ALA A 60 -50.85 -2.17 18.53
N LEU A 61 -50.87 -3.48 18.23
CA LEU A 61 -49.69 -4.35 18.30
C LEU A 61 -48.63 -3.94 17.28
N PHE A 62 -49.04 -3.60 16.05
CA PHE A 62 -48.15 -3.10 15.01
C PHE A 62 -47.49 -1.77 15.42
N THR A 63 -48.26 -0.83 15.99
CA THR A 63 -47.71 0.44 16.48
C THR A 63 -46.75 0.24 17.66
N ALA A 64 -47.07 -0.65 18.61
CA ALA A 64 -46.18 -0.93 19.74
C ALA A 64 -44.88 -1.61 19.28
N ALA A 65 -44.96 -2.54 18.32
CA ALA A 65 -43.79 -3.17 17.71
C ALA A 65 -42.92 -2.15 16.96
N LYS A 66 -43.54 -1.21 16.23
CA LYS A 66 -42.83 -0.11 15.55
C LYS A 66 -42.12 0.81 16.54
N GLN A 67 -42.81 1.25 17.60
CA GLN A 67 -42.21 2.06 18.66
C GLN A 67 -41.07 1.35 19.37
N ASN A 68 -41.21 0.04 19.64
CA ASN A 68 -40.13 -0.73 20.25
C ASN A 68 -38.90 -0.83 19.33
N LYS A 69 -39.10 -0.99 18.02
CA LYS A 69 -38.00 -0.95 17.04
C LYS A 69 -37.33 0.42 16.98
N GLU A 70 -38.10 1.49 16.89
CA GLU A 70 -37.58 2.87 16.88
C GLU A 70 -36.77 3.17 18.14
N LYS A 71 -37.27 2.73 19.30
CA LYS A 71 -36.55 2.86 20.56
C LYS A 71 -35.24 2.05 20.55
N GLN A 72 -35.29 0.78 20.16
CA GLN A 72 -34.08 -0.06 20.11
C GLN A 72 -33.05 0.48 19.13
N PHE A 73 -33.49 1.01 17.98
CA PHE A 73 -32.62 1.70 17.03
C PHE A 73 -31.94 2.90 17.71
N GLY A 74 -32.73 3.82 18.28
CA GLY A 74 -32.21 5.02 18.95
C GLY A 74 -31.29 4.71 20.13
N ASP A 75 -31.60 3.67 20.93
CA ASP A 75 -30.78 3.23 22.04
C ASP A 75 -29.41 2.68 21.57
N ASN A 76 -29.31 2.09 20.36
CA ASN A 76 -28.03 1.62 19.81
C ASN A 76 -27.24 2.77 19.17
N VAL A 77 -27.89 3.68 18.46
CA VAL A 77 -27.23 4.88 17.91
C VAL A 77 -26.64 5.72 19.04
N ALA A 78 -27.43 6.06 20.06
CA ALA A 78 -26.93 6.85 21.19
C ALA A 78 -25.77 6.19 21.96
N LYS A 79 -25.73 4.85 22.01
CA LYS A 79 -24.56 4.13 22.55
C LYS A 79 -23.35 4.24 21.64
N ALA A 80 -23.55 4.07 20.34
CA ALA A 80 -22.50 4.20 19.35
C ALA A 80 -21.88 5.60 19.39
N ASP A 81 -22.71 6.65 19.41
CA ASP A 81 -22.26 8.05 19.50
C ASP A 81 -21.46 8.29 20.79
N LYS A 82 -21.89 7.71 21.92
CA LYS A 82 -21.13 7.79 23.18
C LYS A 82 -19.77 7.11 23.07
N TYR A 83 -19.69 5.96 22.40
CA TYR A 83 -18.41 5.28 22.16
C TYR A 83 -17.52 6.08 21.21
N MET A 84 -18.10 6.77 20.21
CA MET A 84 -17.35 7.70 19.35
C MET A 84 -16.75 8.87 20.15
N GLU A 85 -17.50 9.46 21.09
CA GLU A 85 -16.98 10.50 22.00
C GLU A 85 -15.85 9.99 22.89
N GLU A 86 -15.88 8.70 23.24
CA GLU A 86 -14.87 8.01 24.06
C GLU A 86 -13.71 7.44 23.21
N LEU A 87 -13.72 7.64 21.88
CA LEU A 87 -12.78 7.07 20.90
C LEU A 87 -12.72 5.52 20.92
N ASP A 88 -13.76 4.88 21.43
CA ASP A 88 -13.93 3.43 21.47
C ASP A 88 -14.58 2.94 20.16
N TYR A 89 -13.79 2.99 19.09
CA TYR A 89 -14.25 2.69 17.74
C TYR A 89 -14.79 1.27 17.58
N ASP A 90 -14.24 0.29 18.30
CA ASP A 90 -14.69 -1.09 18.23
C ASP A 90 -16.12 -1.25 18.77
N ASN A 91 -16.41 -0.69 19.94
CA ASN A 91 -17.77 -0.74 20.49
C ASN A 91 -18.75 0.17 19.75
N ALA A 92 -18.27 1.27 19.17
CA ALA A 92 -19.06 2.12 18.28
C ALA A 92 -19.51 1.36 17.01
N LYS A 93 -18.58 0.70 16.31
CA LYS A 93 -18.86 -0.16 15.14
C LYS A 93 -19.95 -1.18 15.45
N ASP A 94 -19.76 -1.88 16.56
CA ASP A 94 -20.65 -2.94 17.04
C ASP A 94 -22.09 -2.44 17.28
N SER A 95 -22.22 -1.20 17.76
CA SER A 95 -23.50 -0.56 18.07
C SER A 95 -24.18 -0.01 16.81
N TYR A 96 -23.45 0.60 15.88
CA TYR A 96 -24.01 1.02 14.59
C TYR A 96 -24.45 -0.16 13.73
N LEU A 97 -23.68 -1.26 13.70
CA LEU A 97 -24.07 -2.49 12.99
C LEU A 97 -25.38 -3.08 13.57
N LYS A 98 -25.55 -3.06 14.90
CA LYS A 98 -26.81 -3.43 15.55
C LYS A 98 -27.95 -2.49 15.13
N ALA A 99 -27.72 -1.18 15.05
CA ALA A 99 -28.72 -0.22 14.57
C ALA A 99 -29.16 -0.53 13.12
N ILE A 100 -28.21 -0.81 12.22
CA ILE A 100 -28.49 -1.23 10.83
C ILE A 100 -29.33 -2.51 10.79
N SER A 101 -29.04 -3.49 11.65
CA SER A 101 -29.81 -4.73 11.72
C SER A 101 -31.27 -4.53 12.15
N ILE A 102 -31.54 -3.46 12.92
CA ILE A 102 -32.88 -3.11 13.40
C ILE A 102 -33.66 -2.32 12.33
N ASP A 103 -33.03 -1.29 11.77
CA ASP A 103 -33.59 -0.46 10.67
C ASP A 103 -32.50 -0.04 9.68
N GLY A 104 -32.26 -0.87 8.67
CA GLY A 104 -31.26 -0.61 7.63
C GLY A 104 -31.62 0.49 6.64
N LYS A 105 -32.75 1.20 6.81
CA LYS A 105 -33.14 2.34 5.94
C LYS A 105 -32.64 3.69 6.45
N GLN A 106 -32.10 3.74 7.66
CA GLN A 106 -31.56 4.97 8.23
C GLN A 106 -30.15 5.19 7.69
N GLU A 107 -29.83 6.43 7.31
CA GLU A 107 -28.57 6.76 6.67
C GLU A 107 -27.39 6.88 7.64
N GLU A 108 -27.65 7.47 8.81
CA GLU A 108 -26.65 7.85 9.81
C GLU A 108 -25.72 6.69 10.22
N PRO A 109 -26.20 5.47 10.54
CA PRO A 109 -25.29 4.39 10.91
C PRO A 109 -24.28 3.99 9.82
N TYR A 110 -24.64 4.11 8.54
CA TYR A 110 -23.71 3.80 7.44
C TYR A 110 -22.64 4.88 7.31
N ILE A 111 -23.04 6.16 7.44
CA ILE A 111 -22.13 7.31 7.38
C ILE A 111 -21.14 7.25 8.54
N GLN A 112 -21.63 6.98 9.76
CA GLN A 112 -20.76 6.90 10.94
C GLN A 112 -19.82 5.69 10.89
N LEU A 113 -20.27 4.54 10.38
CA LEU A 113 -19.37 3.39 10.16
C LEU A 113 -18.29 3.71 9.14
N ALA A 114 -18.63 4.38 8.03
CA ALA A 114 -17.64 4.82 7.04
C ALA A 114 -16.60 5.74 7.70
N ARG A 115 -17.06 6.70 8.52
CA ARG A 115 -16.18 7.59 9.29
C ARG A 115 -15.27 6.85 10.27
N ILE A 116 -15.78 5.82 10.93
CA ILE A 116 -14.93 4.98 11.79
C ILE A 116 -13.87 4.28 10.96
N TYR A 117 -14.27 3.68 9.84
CA TYR A 117 -13.34 2.99 8.96
C TYR A 117 -12.28 3.94 8.38
N GLU A 118 -12.62 5.17 8.02
CA GLU A 118 -11.67 6.23 7.67
C GLU A 118 -10.67 6.48 8.81
N LYS A 119 -11.16 6.71 10.03
CA LYS A 119 -10.31 6.97 11.20
C LYS A 119 -9.45 5.78 11.64
N THR A 120 -9.89 4.56 11.35
CA THR A 120 -9.12 3.34 11.62
C THR A 120 -8.33 2.87 10.43
N ASN A 121 -8.26 3.67 9.36
CA ASN A 121 -7.48 3.36 8.18
C ASN A 121 -7.93 2.06 7.46
N GLU A 122 -9.23 1.93 7.24
CA GLU A 122 -9.88 0.77 6.59
C GLU A 122 -10.80 1.22 5.43
N PRO A 123 -10.28 1.97 4.42
CA PRO A 123 -11.09 2.61 3.38
C PRO A 123 -11.89 1.62 2.52
N GLU A 124 -11.44 0.38 2.35
CA GLU A 124 -12.23 -0.66 1.68
C GLU A 124 -13.49 -1.04 2.45
N LYS A 125 -13.41 -1.07 3.79
CA LYS A 125 -14.59 -1.29 4.63
C LYS A 125 -15.51 -0.07 4.60
N ALA A 126 -14.96 1.14 4.51
CA ALA A 126 -15.73 2.36 4.29
C ALA A 126 -16.49 2.29 2.94
N ARG A 127 -15.80 1.90 1.86
CA ARG A 127 -16.41 1.69 0.53
C ARG A 127 -17.56 0.69 0.59
N GLU A 128 -17.37 -0.47 1.20
CA GLU A 128 -18.39 -1.52 1.25
C GLU A 128 -19.60 -1.13 2.13
N ILE A 129 -19.39 -0.47 3.27
CA ILE A 129 -20.51 -0.02 4.10
C ILE A 129 -21.32 1.10 3.42
N LEU A 130 -20.65 2.02 2.71
CA LEU A 130 -21.29 3.06 1.92
C LEU A 130 -22.09 2.46 0.76
N LYS A 131 -21.54 1.49 0.03
CA LYS A 131 -22.23 0.74 -1.02
C LYS A 131 -23.50 0.06 -0.50
N GLN A 132 -23.41 -0.59 0.67
CA GLN A 132 -24.56 -1.17 1.34
C GLN A 132 -25.60 -0.09 1.70
N GLY A 133 -25.15 1.05 2.22
CA GLY A 133 -25.99 2.21 2.53
C GLY A 133 -26.74 2.73 1.31
N VAL A 134 -26.06 2.91 0.16
CA VAL A 134 -26.69 3.32 -1.11
C VAL A 134 -27.81 2.34 -1.51
N LYS A 135 -27.51 1.03 -1.47
CA LYS A 135 -28.47 -0.02 -1.83
C LYS A 135 -29.69 -0.05 -0.91
N ASN A 136 -29.50 0.16 0.39
CA ASN A 136 -30.57 -0.02 1.38
C ASN A 136 -31.43 1.23 1.59
N THR A 137 -30.84 2.42 1.41
CA THR A 137 -31.48 3.71 1.71
C THR A 137 -31.88 4.49 0.46
N GLY A 138 -31.11 4.40 -0.62
CA GLY A 138 -31.20 5.32 -1.76
C GLY A 138 -30.80 6.77 -1.42
N SER A 139 -30.12 7.00 -0.30
CA SER A 139 -29.71 8.34 0.15
C SER A 139 -28.70 8.95 -0.83
N ALA A 140 -28.96 10.19 -1.25
CA ALA A 140 -28.05 10.96 -2.07
C ALA A 140 -26.76 11.30 -1.29
N VAL A 141 -26.86 11.50 0.02
CA VAL A 141 -25.70 11.81 0.89
C VAL A 141 -24.72 10.64 0.89
N ILE A 142 -25.20 9.41 1.14
CA ILE A 142 -24.36 8.22 1.11
C ILE A 142 -23.79 8.00 -0.30
N LYS A 143 -24.60 8.22 -1.34
CA LYS A 143 -24.14 8.09 -2.72
C LYS A 143 -22.98 9.04 -3.01
N ASN A 144 -23.07 10.28 -2.56
CA ASN A 144 -22.01 11.27 -2.76
C ASN A 144 -20.71 10.83 -2.09
N LYS A 145 -20.75 10.38 -0.83
CA LYS A 145 -19.57 9.83 -0.14
C LYS A 145 -19.03 8.60 -0.88
N TYR A 146 -19.89 7.65 -1.25
CA TYR A 146 -19.50 6.45 -2.00
C TYR A 146 -18.82 6.78 -3.34
N SER A 147 -19.24 7.86 -4.02
CA SER A 147 -18.66 8.25 -5.30
C SER A 147 -17.19 8.67 -5.21
N LEU A 148 -16.68 9.13 -4.07
CA LEU A 148 -15.25 9.37 -3.88
C LEU A 148 -14.48 8.04 -3.96
N TYR A 149 -14.96 7.01 -3.26
CA TYR A 149 -14.37 5.67 -3.17
C TYR A 149 -14.39 4.85 -4.46
N THR A 150 -15.18 5.26 -5.45
CA THR A 150 -15.22 4.63 -6.76
C THR A 150 -14.68 5.53 -7.86
N TYR A 151 -14.27 6.75 -7.55
CA TYR A 151 -13.91 7.74 -8.55
C TYR A 151 -12.72 7.30 -9.42
N VAL A 152 -11.71 6.70 -8.79
CA VAL A 152 -10.54 6.18 -9.52
C VAL A 152 -10.96 5.07 -10.48
N ASP A 153 -11.69 4.07 -9.99
CA ASP A 153 -12.11 2.89 -10.77
C ASP A 153 -13.12 3.24 -11.88
N GLU A 154 -14.07 4.12 -11.59
CA GLU A 154 -15.21 4.42 -12.47
C GLU A 154 -14.95 5.61 -13.42
N VAL A 155 -13.99 6.49 -13.10
CA VAL A 155 -13.72 7.72 -13.87
C VAL A 155 -12.27 7.79 -14.32
N LEU A 156 -11.31 7.83 -13.39
CA LEU A 156 -9.91 8.14 -13.74
C LEU A 156 -9.23 7.02 -14.53
N ILE A 157 -9.33 5.76 -14.11
CA ILE A 157 -8.73 4.63 -14.84
C ILE A 157 -9.33 4.50 -16.25
N PRO A 158 -10.67 4.57 -16.46
CA PRO A 158 -11.24 4.57 -17.82
C PRO A 158 -10.77 5.73 -18.71
N GLU A 159 -10.49 6.91 -18.13
CA GLU A 159 -10.08 8.10 -18.88
C GLU A 159 -8.58 8.13 -19.18
N LEU A 160 -7.77 7.80 -18.18
CA LEU A 160 -6.32 8.02 -18.19
C LEU A 160 -5.52 6.72 -18.39
N GLY A 161 -6.14 5.57 -18.13
CA GLY A 161 -5.44 4.30 -18.00
C GLY A 161 -4.88 4.10 -16.59
N GLN A 162 -4.21 2.96 -16.41
CA GLN A 162 -3.54 2.58 -15.17
C GLN A 162 -2.16 2.03 -15.51
N CYS A 163 -1.16 2.44 -14.75
CA CYS A 163 0.19 1.90 -14.85
C CYS A 163 0.26 0.47 -14.32
N SER A 164 1.12 -0.34 -14.94
CA SER A 164 1.44 -1.68 -14.46
C SER A 164 2.77 -1.67 -13.72
N PRO A 165 2.88 -2.29 -12.53
CA PRO A 165 4.19 -2.53 -11.91
C PRO A 165 4.91 -3.67 -12.65
N GLY A 166 6.23 -3.70 -12.54
CA GLY A 166 7.07 -4.77 -13.06
C GLY A 166 8.45 -4.31 -13.49
N THR A 167 9.14 -5.20 -14.20
CA THR A 167 10.47 -4.93 -14.76
C THR A 167 10.36 -4.44 -16.19
N TYR A 168 11.06 -3.34 -16.46
CA TYR A 168 11.17 -2.70 -17.75
C TYR A 168 12.64 -2.64 -18.16
N MET A 169 12.87 -2.52 -19.46
CA MET A 169 14.22 -2.33 -19.99
C MET A 169 14.18 -1.18 -20.97
N THR A 170 15.13 -0.26 -20.80
CA THR A 170 15.31 0.87 -21.68
C THR A 170 16.76 0.96 -22.19
N GLU A 171 16.95 1.86 -23.14
CA GLU A 171 18.21 2.11 -23.81
C GLU A 171 18.49 3.61 -23.87
N TYR A 172 19.72 3.94 -24.23
CA TYR A 172 20.11 5.32 -24.43
C TYR A 172 19.58 5.82 -25.78
N ARG A 173 19.23 7.11 -25.83
CA ARG A 173 18.99 7.84 -27.07
C ARG A 173 20.04 8.92 -27.24
N LYS A 174 20.67 8.94 -28.41
CA LYS A 174 21.58 10.03 -28.79
C LYS A 174 20.79 11.31 -29.05
N VAL A 175 21.09 12.37 -28.31
CA VAL A 175 20.42 13.69 -28.42
C VAL A 175 21.29 14.73 -29.11
N SER A 176 22.62 14.57 -29.08
CA SER A 176 23.53 15.43 -29.81
C SER A 176 24.79 14.68 -30.24
N THR A 177 25.74 15.38 -30.86
CA THR A 177 27.07 14.80 -31.15
C THR A 177 27.78 14.32 -29.89
N TYR A 178 27.55 14.99 -28.75
CA TYR A 178 28.29 14.80 -27.49
C TYR A 178 27.44 14.26 -26.34
N GLY A 179 26.12 14.10 -26.54
CA GLY A 179 25.19 13.75 -25.48
C GLY A 179 24.26 12.62 -25.90
N ALA A 180 24.02 11.73 -24.95
CA ALA A 180 22.87 10.85 -24.94
C ALA A 180 22.18 10.97 -23.59
N ARG A 181 20.95 10.51 -23.54
CA ARG A 181 20.15 10.37 -22.33
C ARG A 181 19.55 8.98 -22.30
N VAL A 182 19.01 8.60 -21.15
CA VAL A 182 18.16 7.42 -21.05
C VAL A 182 16.80 7.73 -21.67
N GLU A 183 16.24 6.78 -22.42
CA GLU A 183 14.88 6.93 -22.95
C GLU A 183 13.85 6.55 -21.88
N SER A 184 12.83 7.38 -21.69
CA SER A 184 11.73 7.07 -20.77
C SER A 184 10.88 5.90 -21.26
N ILE A 185 10.24 5.19 -20.32
CA ILE A 185 9.30 4.12 -20.64
C ILE A 185 7.94 4.70 -21.07
N HIS A 186 7.71 4.77 -22.38
CA HIS A 186 6.48 5.35 -22.94
C HIS A 186 5.29 4.37 -23.01
N SER A 187 5.47 3.11 -22.64
CA SER A 187 4.38 2.11 -22.62
C SER A 187 3.43 2.28 -21.44
N GLU A 188 3.85 2.99 -20.40
CA GLU A 188 3.08 3.24 -19.19
C GLU A 188 2.64 4.71 -19.12
N ALA A 189 1.39 4.93 -18.72
CA ALA A 189 0.81 6.24 -18.45
C ALA A 189 -0.51 6.08 -17.69
N GLY A 190 -0.93 7.12 -16.98
CA GLY A 190 -2.20 7.17 -16.27
C GLY A 190 -2.05 7.02 -14.77
N VAL A 191 -3.06 6.44 -14.11
CA VAL A 191 -3.07 6.31 -12.64
C VAL A 191 -1.98 5.33 -12.19
N VAL A 192 -1.07 5.80 -11.32
CA VAL A 192 -0.07 4.97 -10.65
C VAL A 192 -0.69 4.36 -9.40
N THR A 193 -1.12 5.20 -8.47
CA THR A 193 -1.74 4.78 -7.21
C THR A 193 -2.57 5.92 -6.62
N TYR A 194 -3.29 5.63 -5.54
CA TYR A 194 -4.14 6.60 -4.85
C TYR A 194 -4.37 6.25 -3.39
N ARG A 195 -4.74 7.25 -2.57
CA ARG A 195 -5.16 7.11 -1.17
C ARG A 195 -6.38 7.97 -0.88
N ILE A 196 -7.27 7.45 -0.02
CA ILE A 196 -8.44 8.18 0.48
C ILE A 196 -8.24 8.38 1.98
N MET A 197 -8.00 9.61 2.38
CA MET A 197 -7.64 9.98 3.76
C MET A 197 -8.11 11.42 4.04
N ASP A 198 -8.23 11.76 5.32
CA ASP A 198 -8.52 13.12 5.82
C ASP A 198 -7.19 13.90 5.86
N PHE A 199 -6.74 14.40 4.70
CA PHE A 199 -5.43 15.02 4.51
C PHE A 199 -5.33 16.40 5.16
N ASP A 200 -6.43 17.15 5.22
CA ASP A 200 -6.48 18.48 5.85
C ASP A 200 -7.07 18.48 7.27
N SER A 201 -7.44 17.31 7.80
CA SER A 201 -8.00 17.13 9.14
C SER A 201 -9.34 17.86 9.36
N ASP A 202 -10.11 18.14 8.30
CA ASP A 202 -11.44 18.74 8.41
C ASP A 202 -12.54 17.73 8.82
N GLY A 203 -12.22 16.44 8.77
CA GLY A 203 -13.09 15.34 9.15
C GLY A 203 -13.92 14.73 8.02
N GLU A 204 -13.77 15.23 6.79
CA GLU A 204 -14.11 14.56 5.54
C GLU A 204 -12.85 13.91 4.96
N ALA A 205 -12.99 13.22 3.82
CA ALA A 205 -11.87 12.52 3.20
C ALA A 205 -11.62 13.09 1.81
N GLU A 206 -10.34 13.25 1.49
CA GLU A 206 -9.84 13.65 0.20
C GLU A 206 -9.26 12.42 -0.51
N LEU A 207 -9.16 12.51 -1.84
CA LEU A 207 -8.57 11.50 -2.68
C LEU A 207 -7.28 12.06 -3.29
N LEU A 208 -6.14 11.58 -2.80
CA LEU A 208 -4.84 11.79 -3.42
C LEU A 208 -4.66 10.77 -4.55
N VAL A 209 -4.36 11.23 -5.76
CA VAL A 209 -4.06 10.39 -6.92
C VAL A 209 -2.70 10.75 -7.50
N VAL A 210 -1.88 9.73 -7.72
CA VAL A 210 -0.58 9.84 -8.37
C VAL A 210 -0.74 9.44 -9.83
N ILE A 211 -0.34 10.31 -10.74
CA ILE A 211 -0.48 10.13 -12.18
C ILE A 211 0.89 10.19 -12.85
N LEU A 212 1.15 9.25 -13.75
CA LEU A 212 2.29 9.28 -14.66
C LEU A 212 1.86 9.89 -16.00
N ASP A 213 2.33 11.10 -16.30
CA ASP A 213 2.20 11.72 -17.62
C ASP A 213 3.41 11.40 -18.48
N ASN A 214 3.21 10.67 -19.58
CA ASN A 214 4.24 10.34 -20.56
C ASN A 214 4.26 11.29 -21.76
N LYS A 215 3.55 12.42 -21.69
CA LYS A 215 3.46 13.42 -22.77
C LYS A 215 4.15 14.73 -22.43
N ALA A 216 4.73 14.86 -21.24
CA ALA A 216 5.53 16.02 -20.88
C ALA A 216 6.67 16.18 -21.90
N VAL A 217 6.90 17.41 -22.37
CA VAL A 217 7.90 17.67 -23.41
C VAL A 217 9.10 18.36 -22.80
N ASN A 218 10.28 17.78 -22.98
CA ASN A 218 11.54 18.43 -22.64
C ASN A 218 11.75 19.66 -23.53
N GLU A 219 11.92 20.84 -22.92
CA GLU A 219 12.03 22.10 -23.67
C GLU A 219 13.32 22.21 -24.48
N TRP A 220 14.39 21.49 -24.10
CA TRP A 220 15.69 21.57 -24.75
C TRP A 220 15.71 20.81 -26.07
N ASP A 221 15.24 19.56 -26.08
CA ASP A 221 15.35 18.70 -27.26
C ASP A 221 14.00 18.24 -27.84
N GLY A 222 12.89 18.59 -27.20
CA GLY A 222 11.54 18.31 -27.67
C GLY A 222 11.09 16.87 -27.50
N SER A 223 11.81 16.05 -26.71
CA SER A 223 11.37 14.69 -26.43
C SER A 223 10.24 14.61 -25.43
N GLN A 224 9.52 13.50 -25.48
CA GLN A 224 8.60 13.13 -24.43
C GLN A 224 9.35 12.55 -23.24
N GLU A 225 8.92 12.92 -22.05
CA GLU A 225 9.43 12.46 -20.76
C GLU A 225 8.26 12.03 -19.89
N ASN A 226 8.58 11.17 -18.93
CA ASN A 226 7.65 10.73 -17.91
C ASN A 226 7.74 11.68 -16.70
N LYS A 227 6.61 12.22 -16.26
CA LYS A 227 6.52 13.06 -15.06
C LYS A 227 5.41 12.58 -14.14
N ILE A 228 5.64 12.75 -12.85
CA ILE A 228 4.62 12.54 -11.83
C ILE A 228 3.75 13.80 -11.70
N SER A 229 2.45 13.59 -11.49
CA SER A 229 1.50 14.62 -11.08
C SER A 229 0.73 14.09 -9.88
N LEU A 230 0.76 14.86 -8.79
CA LEU A 230 -0.03 14.64 -7.60
C LEU A 230 -1.32 15.46 -7.75
N GLN A 231 -2.46 14.80 -7.68
CA GLN A 231 -3.76 15.45 -7.82
C GLN A 231 -4.61 15.16 -6.59
N MET A 232 -5.14 16.21 -5.98
CA MET A 232 -6.08 16.09 -4.87
C MET A 232 -7.50 16.27 -5.37
N TYR A 233 -8.41 15.42 -4.91
CA TYR A 233 -9.82 15.46 -5.26
C TYR A 233 -10.71 15.49 -4.02
N GLU A 234 -11.74 16.32 -4.10
CA GLU A 234 -12.68 16.57 -3.00
C GLU A 234 -14.13 16.46 -3.46
N ASN A 235 -15.02 16.23 -2.50
CA ASN A 235 -16.45 16.22 -2.74
C ASN A 235 -17.08 17.61 -2.54
N GLU A 236 -17.19 18.37 -3.61
CA GLU A 236 -17.91 19.63 -3.60
C GLU A 236 -19.39 19.42 -3.96
N ASN A 237 -20.27 19.49 -2.96
CA ASN A 237 -21.73 19.43 -3.14
C ASN A 237 -22.22 18.19 -3.92
N GLY A 238 -21.57 17.04 -3.74
CA GLY A 238 -21.90 15.78 -4.42
C GLY A 238 -21.23 15.59 -5.77
N THR A 239 -20.29 16.45 -6.13
CA THR A 239 -19.45 16.30 -7.32
C THR A 239 -18.01 16.17 -6.88
N ILE A 240 -17.33 15.12 -7.35
CA ILE A 240 -15.89 14.98 -7.13
C ILE A 240 -15.17 15.92 -8.09
N VAL A 241 -14.38 16.85 -7.56
CA VAL A 241 -13.62 17.84 -8.31
C VAL A 241 -12.15 17.73 -7.96
N LYS A 242 -11.26 18.03 -8.92
CA LYS A 242 -9.83 18.19 -8.63
C LYS A 242 -9.64 19.53 -7.93
N SER A 243 -9.35 19.51 -6.63
CA SER A 243 -9.17 20.71 -5.80
C SER A 243 -7.79 21.32 -6.00
N ASP A 244 -6.76 20.48 -6.16
CA ASP A 244 -5.41 20.96 -6.43
C ASP A 244 -4.56 19.98 -7.25
N GLU A 245 -3.47 20.48 -7.84
CA GLU A 245 -2.49 19.70 -8.59
C GLU A 245 -1.08 20.23 -8.35
N TRP A 246 -0.15 19.32 -8.05
CA TRP A 246 1.26 19.63 -7.87
C TRP A 246 2.13 18.61 -8.61
N SER A 247 3.23 19.08 -9.22
CA SER A 247 4.17 18.21 -9.93
C SER A 247 5.62 18.58 -9.61
N PRO A 248 6.50 17.59 -9.40
CA PRO A 248 7.94 17.81 -9.45
C PRO A 248 8.34 18.31 -10.85
N GLN A 249 9.50 18.95 -10.94
CA GLN A 249 10.10 19.33 -12.22
C GLN A 249 10.85 18.17 -12.87
N VAL A 250 11.48 17.30 -12.09
CA VAL A 250 12.27 16.17 -12.58
C VAL A 250 11.41 15.12 -13.28
N ASN A 251 11.95 14.51 -14.32
CA ASN A 251 11.38 13.34 -14.95
C ASN A 251 11.68 12.07 -14.15
N VAL A 252 10.94 11.00 -14.40
CA VAL A 252 11.09 9.69 -13.74
C VAL A 252 11.03 8.56 -14.78
N PHE A 253 11.26 7.33 -14.34
CA PHE A 253 11.04 6.12 -15.13
C PHE A 253 11.79 6.10 -16.46
N GLY A 254 13.11 6.25 -16.34
CA GLY A 254 14.08 6.37 -17.42
C GLY A 254 14.73 7.75 -17.44
N THR A 255 15.57 8.03 -16.44
CA THR A 255 16.27 9.31 -16.25
C THR A 255 17.78 9.22 -16.56
N LEU A 256 18.55 8.56 -15.67
CA LEU A 256 20.02 8.50 -15.68
C LEU A 256 20.53 7.05 -15.56
N ASP A 257 21.86 6.89 -15.49
CA ASP A 257 22.53 5.58 -15.49
C ASP A 257 22.16 4.71 -14.28
N PHE A 258 21.85 5.37 -13.17
CA PHE A 258 21.16 4.85 -12.00
C PHE A 258 19.97 5.76 -11.69
N GLU A 259 18.87 5.17 -11.25
CA GLU A 259 17.62 5.86 -10.88
C GLU A 259 17.11 5.27 -9.57
N GLU A 260 16.65 6.14 -8.68
CA GLU A 260 15.99 5.80 -7.42
C GLU A 260 14.97 6.90 -7.12
N ASP A 261 13.73 6.58 -7.45
CA ASP A 261 12.57 7.43 -7.26
C ASP A 261 11.61 6.78 -6.26
N MET A 262 11.12 7.56 -5.31
CA MET A 262 10.13 7.09 -4.35
C MET A 262 9.14 8.19 -3.98
N LEU A 263 7.91 7.76 -3.70
CA LEU A 263 6.86 8.58 -3.11
C LEU A 263 6.23 7.78 -1.96
N PHE A 264 6.08 8.40 -0.80
CA PHE A 264 5.52 7.78 0.40
C PHE A 264 4.78 8.80 1.28
N LEU A 265 3.95 8.33 2.20
CA LEU A 265 3.35 9.12 3.27
C LEU A 265 4.09 8.91 4.58
N LYS A 266 4.15 9.99 5.36
CA LYS A 266 4.58 9.99 6.77
C LYS A 266 3.49 10.62 7.60
N GLU A 267 3.12 10.00 8.72
CA GLU A 267 2.15 10.53 9.65
C GLU A 267 2.83 10.95 10.96
N LYS A 268 2.63 12.20 11.36
CA LYS A 268 3.17 12.72 12.61
C LYS A 268 2.20 13.70 13.24
N ASP A 269 1.88 13.46 14.51
CA ASP A 269 1.04 14.34 15.32
C ASP A 269 -0.32 14.66 14.65
N ASP A 270 -0.96 13.63 14.08
CA ASP A 270 -2.21 13.67 13.31
C ASP A 270 -2.12 14.45 11.96
N GLU A 271 -0.93 14.84 11.52
CA GLU A 271 -0.69 15.47 10.21
C GLU A 271 -0.06 14.48 9.23
N ILE A 272 -0.51 14.52 7.97
CA ILE A 272 -0.02 13.66 6.89
C ILE A 272 0.93 14.44 5.99
N TYR A 273 2.13 13.90 5.81
CA TYR A 273 3.19 14.44 4.99
C TYR A 273 3.37 13.58 3.74
N ILE A 274 3.26 14.19 2.57
CA ILE A 274 3.48 13.55 1.28
C ILE A 274 4.94 13.77 0.88
N CYS A 275 5.74 12.72 0.93
CA CYS A 275 7.18 12.77 0.79
C CYS A 275 7.60 12.15 -0.54
N GLY A 276 8.38 12.89 -1.34
CA GLY A 276 8.94 12.40 -2.59
C GLY A 276 10.44 12.68 -2.68
N SER A 277 11.17 11.74 -3.26
CA SER A 277 12.59 11.89 -3.58
C SER A 277 12.84 11.17 -4.88
N PHE A 278 13.16 11.93 -5.92
CA PHE A 278 13.40 11.45 -7.26
C PHE A 278 14.84 11.75 -7.61
N SER A 279 15.64 10.72 -7.83
CA SER A 279 17.08 10.86 -7.91
C SER A 279 17.72 9.94 -8.93
N GLY A 280 18.80 10.41 -9.53
CA GLY A 280 19.60 9.60 -10.43
C GLY A 280 21.07 9.99 -10.37
N LEU A 281 21.91 9.03 -10.73
CA LEU A 281 23.35 9.22 -10.82
C LEU A 281 23.80 9.02 -12.27
N ALA A 282 24.53 10.00 -12.79
CA ALA A 282 25.26 9.88 -14.03
C ALA A 282 26.71 9.52 -13.74
N TYR A 283 27.19 8.43 -14.32
CA TYR A 283 28.57 7.92 -14.22
C TYR A 283 29.12 7.36 -15.54
N VAL A 284 28.35 7.39 -16.64
CA VAL A 284 28.77 6.93 -17.97
C VAL A 284 29.27 8.09 -18.84
N LEU A 285 28.47 9.15 -18.96
CA LEU A 285 28.76 10.34 -19.79
C LEU A 285 29.06 11.59 -18.96
N ALA A 286 28.71 11.57 -17.68
CA ALA A 286 28.97 12.62 -16.71
C ALA A 286 29.34 11.96 -15.38
N ASP A 287 29.73 12.78 -14.41
CA ASP A 287 30.00 12.38 -13.04
C ASP A 287 29.23 13.33 -12.13
N GLY A 288 28.10 12.86 -11.59
CA GLY A 288 27.28 13.66 -10.70
C GLY A 288 25.86 13.12 -10.52
N TRP A 289 25.23 13.63 -9.47
CA TRP A 289 23.84 13.33 -9.14
C TRP A 289 22.91 14.41 -9.68
N GLY A 290 21.71 14.01 -10.07
CA GLY A 290 20.54 14.87 -10.24
C GLY A 290 19.42 14.39 -9.32
N PHE A 291 18.73 15.29 -8.65
CA PHE A 291 17.60 14.94 -7.80
C PHE A 291 16.65 16.12 -7.56
N GLU A 292 15.41 15.78 -7.21
CA GLU A 292 14.44 16.67 -6.61
C GLU A 292 13.76 15.94 -5.45
N SER A 293 13.63 16.62 -4.31
CA SER A 293 12.93 16.07 -3.15
C SER A 293 11.96 17.08 -2.57
N PHE A 294 10.87 16.58 -2.00
CA PHE A 294 9.83 17.40 -1.43
C PHE A 294 9.14 16.69 -0.28
N VAL A 295 8.69 17.50 0.67
CA VAL A 295 7.71 17.10 1.67
C VAL A 295 6.59 18.13 1.59
N LEU A 296 5.38 17.66 1.33
CA LEU A 296 4.18 18.48 1.22
C LEU A 296 3.21 18.15 2.35
N THR A 297 2.45 19.14 2.76
CA THR A 297 1.21 18.98 3.54
C THR A 297 0.04 19.49 2.72
N TYR A 298 -1.18 19.25 3.17
CA TYR A 298 -2.40 19.66 2.46
C TYR A 298 -3.35 20.40 3.42
N ASP A 299 -3.80 21.59 3.01
CA ASP A 299 -4.80 22.40 3.72
C ASP A 299 -5.61 23.18 2.66
N GLY A 300 -6.54 22.48 2.01
CA GLY A 300 -7.26 22.96 0.80
C GLY A 300 -6.36 23.24 -0.41
N GLY A 301 -5.09 22.80 -0.36
CA GLY A 301 -4.07 22.96 -1.39
C GLY A 301 -2.70 22.49 -0.90
N PHE A 302 -1.85 22.01 -1.81
CA PHE A 302 -0.51 21.51 -1.49
C PHE A 302 0.38 22.63 -0.95
N GLN A 303 0.94 22.42 0.23
CA GLN A 303 1.89 23.33 0.87
C GLN A 303 3.26 22.66 1.00
N LYS A 304 4.32 23.34 0.53
CA LYS A 304 5.68 22.83 0.70
C LYS A 304 6.13 22.99 2.15
N TYR A 305 6.39 21.87 2.83
CA TYR A 305 6.95 21.83 4.18
C TYR A 305 8.48 21.94 4.17
N THR A 306 9.14 21.14 3.32
CA THR A 306 10.59 21.19 3.06
C THR A 306 10.93 20.54 1.71
N GLY A 307 12.18 20.60 1.27
CA GLY A 307 12.66 20.01 0.02
C GLY A 307 13.41 20.98 -0.89
N THR A 308 13.86 20.51 -2.04
CA THR A 308 14.61 21.30 -3.03
C THR A 308 13.71 22.27 -3.80
N ASP A 309 14.26 23.38 -4.29
CA ASP A 309 13.53 24.35 -5.14
C ASP A 309 13.60 23.95 -6.62
N GLY A 310 13.03 22.77 -6.92
CA GLY A 310 13.12 22.13 -8.23
C GLY A 310 14.29 21.16 -8.34
N GLU A 311 14.61 20.79 -9.58
CA GLU A 311 15.71 19.88 -9.90
C GLU A 311 17.06 20.50 -9.53
N THR A 312 17.85 19.75 -8.77
CA THR A 312 19.21 20.11 -8.34
C THR A 312 20.18 19.03 -8.81
N GLY A 313 21.36 19.42 -9.30
CA GLY A 313 22.36 18.45 -9.71
C GLY A 313 23.77 18.98 -9.71
N GLY A 314 24.73 18.07 -9.56
CA GLY A 314 26.15 18.38 -9.46
C GLY A 314 27.00 17.20 -9.03
N SER A 315 28.31 17.42 -9.03
CA SER A 315 29.32 16.47 -8.56
C SER A 315 29.73 16.71 -7.10
N SER A 316 29.23 17.79 -6.48
CA SER A 316 29.48 18.20 -5.09
C SER A 316 28.38 19.16 -4.62
N PHE A 317 28.05 19.14 -3.33
CA PHE A 317 26.92 19.90 -2.79
C PHE A 317 27.29 20.76 -1.56
N GLU A 318 28.58 21.06 -1.36
CA GLU A 318 29.05 21.85 -0.20
C GLU A 318 28.39 23.24 -0.11
N ASP A 319 28.12 23.86 -1.26
CA ASP A 319 27.44 25.16 -1.32
C ASP A 319 25.97 25.09 -0.83
N SER A 320 25.39 23.89 -0.74
CA SER A 320 24.05 23.64 -0.22
C SER A 320 24.02 23.39 1.30
N GLU A 321 25.16 23.48 1.99
CA GLU A 321 25.28 23.14 3.42
C GLU A 321 24.16 23.78 4.28
N SER A 322 23.95 25.08 4.15
CA SER A 322 22.94 25.80 4.96
C SER A 322 21.52 25.27 4.73
N ASP A 323 21.16 25.00 3.48
CA ASP A 323 19.82 24.52 3.12
C ASP A 323 19.64 23.05 3.50
N ALA A 324 20.70 22.24 3.35
CA ALA A 324 20.76 20.85 3.79
C ALA A 324 20.52 20.72 5.30
N TYR A 325 21.19 21.54 6.13
CA TYR A 325 20.96 21.55 7.58
C TYR A 325 19.52 21.95 7.95
N ALA A 326 18.97 22.96 7.26
CA ALA A 326 17.59 23.41 7.49
C ALA A 326 16.56 22.34 7.11
N MET A 327 16.78 21.63 6.00
CA MET A 327 15.94 20.50 5.60
C MET A 327 16.06 19.34 6.59
N ALA A 328 17.28 18.97 7.00
CA ALA A 328 17.51 17.88 7.94
C ALA A 328 16.82 18.11 9.30
N GLU A 329 16.85 19.33 9.84
CA GLU A 329 16.12 19.66 11.08
C GLU A 329 14.61 19.44 10.96
N ARG A 330 14.03 19.80 9.81
CA ARG A 330 12.60 19.58 9.52
C ARG A 330 12.26 18.10 9.35
N LEU A 331 13.13 17.33 8.68
CA LEU A 331 12.94 15.90 8.48
C LEU A 331 12.99 15.11 9.80
N GLU A 332 13.92 15.44 10.71
CA GLU A 332 13.94 14.84 12.05
C GLU A 332 12.66 15.10 12.84
N HIS A 333 12.07 16.29 12.69
CA HIS A 333 10.83 16.64 13.38
C HIS A 333 9.68 15.67 13.02
N ILE A 334 9.62 15.24 11.77
CA ILE A 334 8.62 14.30 11.25
C ILE A 334 9.07 12.84 11.31
N GLY A 335 10.25 12.57 11.89
CA GLY A 335 10.77 11.21 12.11
C GLY A 335 11.61 10.63 10.96
N LEU A 336 11.92 11.41 9.93
CA LEU A 336 12.80 11.01 8.82
C LEU A 336 14.29 11.22 9.17
N THR A 337 14.73 10.46 10.18
CA THR A 337 16.05 10.64 10.81
C THR A 337 17.22 10.13 9.96
N LYS A 338 17.01 9.11 9.10
CA LYS A 338 18.04 8.60 8.21
C LYS A 338 18.33 9.60 7.09
N SER A 339 17.29 10.09 6.43
CA SER A 339 17.41 11.21 5.48
C SER A 339 18.14 12.39 6.12
N ALA A 340 17.73 12.81 7.31
CA ALA A 340 18.37 13.95 7.97
C ALA A 340 19.85 13.74 8.29
N ALA A 341 20.26 12.52 8.67
CA ALA A 341 21.66 12.20 8.91
C ALA A 341 22.48 12.23 7.61
N GLU A 342 22.00 11.58 6.55
CA GLU A 342 22.67 11.52 5.24
C GLU A 342 22.79 12.89 4.58
N ILE A 343 21.74 13.71 4.68
CA ILE A 343 21.73 15.09 4.16
C ILE A 343 22.79 15.94 4.87
N ARG A 344 23.02 15.75 6.18
CA ARG A 344 24.05 16.51 6.91
C ARG A 344 25.46 16.08 6.56
N ASP A 345 25.67 14.81 6.25
CA ASP A 345 26.99 14.26 5.91
C ASP A 345 27.39 14.64 4.48
N SER A 346 26.45 14.55 3.54
CA SER A 346 26.72 14.71 2.10
C SER A 346 26.32 16.07 1.52
N TRP A 347 25.49 16.83 2.24
CA TRP A 347 24.77 18.01 1.76
C TRP A 347 23.82 17.74 0.57
N MET A 348 23.60 16.47 0.23
CA MET A 348 22.63 16.06 -0.78
C MET A 348 21.26 15.98 -0.17
N MET A 349 20.37 16.91 -0.52
CA MET A 349 18.98 16.98 -0.06
C MET A 349 18.09 15.90 -0.72
N LYS A 350 18.45 14.62 -0.58
CA LYS A 350 17.64 13.46 -0.99
C LYS A 350 17.03 12.79 0.24
N LEU A 351 15.90 12.11 0.07
CA LEU A 351 15.35 11.26 1.11
C LEU A 351 15.93 9.84 0.98
N SER A 352 16.02 9.13 2.11
CA SER A 352 16.59 7.79 2.22
C SER A 352 15.50 6.72 2.29
N MET A 353 15.75 5.57 1.65
CA MET A 353 14.89 4.39 1.72
C MET A 353 14.92 3.71 3.10
N ASP A 354 15.90 4.04 3.92
CA ASP A 354 16.09 3.46 5.27
C ASP A 354 15.24 4.15 6.33
N ASP A 355 14.51 5.22 5.98
CA ASP A 355 13.58 5.85 6.90
C ASP A 355 12.35 4.98 7.16
N GLU A 356 11.80 5.11 8.38
CA GLU A 356 10.50 4.52 8.69
C GLU A 356 9.39 5.31 7.97
N MET A 357 8.96 4.79 6.83
CA MET A 357 7.85 5.31 6.03
C MET A 357 6.55 4.71 6.50
N ASP A 358 5.49 5.50 6.67
CA ASP A 358 4.19 4.97 7.11
C ASP A 358 3.42 4.31 5.96
N ASP A 359 3.60 4.77 4.72
CA ASP A 359 2.96 4.15 3.55
C ASP A 359 3.71 4.50 2.27
N ILE A 360 4.36 3.50 1.67
CA ILE A 360 5.04 3.68 0.38
C ILE A 360 3.97 3.65 -0.71
N LEU A 361 4.00 4.58 -1.65
CA LEU A 361 3.05 4.64 -2.77
C LEU A 361 3.61 3.92 -4.00
N PHE A 362 4.83 4.29 -4.39
CA PHE A 362 5.56 3.64 -5.48
C PHE A 362 7.06 3.84 -5.33
N THR A 363 7.82 2.95 -5.95
CA THR A 363 9.26 3.10 -6.17
C THR A 363 9.60 2.81 -7.62
N ILE A 364 10.61 3.50 -8.16
CA ILE A 364 11.27 3.17 -9.41
C ILE A 364 12.76 3.06 -9.13
N THR A 365 13.35 1.91 -9.41
CA THR A 365 14.80 1.73 -9.34
C THR A 365 15.34 1.39 -10.72
N GLY A 366 16.46 1.99 -11.10
CA GLY A 366 17.09 1.81 -12.40
C GLY A 366 18.56 1.49 -12.25
N ARG A 367 19.02 0.44 -12.92
CA ARG A 367 20.44 0.07 -12.93
C ARG A 367 20.89 -0.31 -14.33
N ARG A 368 22.02 0.24 -14.74
CA ARG A 368 22.68 -0.15 -15.98
C ARG A 368 23.16 -1.60 -15.92
N GLN A 369 22.90 -2.39 -16.97
CA GLN A 369 23.27 -3.81 -17.03
C GLN A 369 24.78 -4.08 -17.08
N ASN A 370 25.55 -3.13 -17.60
CA ASN A 370 27.00 -3.27 -17.77
C ASN A 370 27.71 -2.43 -16.71
N GLU A 371 28.62 -3.02 -15.95
CA GLU A 371 29.52 -2.27 -15.09
C GLU A 371 30.74 -1.77 -15.88
N GLY A 372 31.19 -0.55 -15.59
CA GLY A 372 32.52 -0.06 -15.97
C GLY A 372 32.72 0.29 -17.45
N HIS A 373 32.31 1.49 -17.86
CA HIS A 373 33.08 2.26 -18.85
C HIS A 373 32.63 3.73 -18.85
N PHE A 374 33.43 4.62 -18.25
CA PHE A 374 33.29 6.06 -18.51
C PHE A 374 33.67 6.31 -19.98
N VAL A 375 32.79 6.96 -20.75
CA VAL A 375 33.00 7.17 -22.18
C VAL A 375 33.56 8.58 -22.41
N TYR A 376 34.89 8.72 -22.33
CA TYR A 376 35.61 9.97 -22.67
C TYR A 376 35.68 10.26 -24.19
N SER A 377 35.00 9.46 -25.00
CA SER A 377 35.09 9.43 -26.46
C SER A 377 33.97 10.25 -27.09
N ASN A 378 34.29 11.18 -27.99
CA ASN A 378 33.30 11.92 -28.78
C ASN A 378 32.63 11.08 -29.89
N ASN A 379 33.00 9.80 -30.03
CA ASN A 379 32.51 8.87 -31.04
C ASN A 379 31.88 7.65 -30.37
N PHE A 380 30.76 7.84 -29.67
CA PHE A 380 29.94 6.74 -29.18
C PHE A 380 28.63 6.62 -29.97
N THR A 381 28.10 5.40 -30.07
CA THR A 381 26.70 5.13 -30.43
C THR A 381 25.89 4.87 -29.17
N ALA A 382 24.56 5.03 -29.26
CA ALA A 382 23.72 4.85 -28.08
C ALA A 382 23.69 3.37 -27.63
N GLU A 383 23.82 2.44 -28.59
CA GLU A 383 23.90 1.01 -28.32
C GLU A 383 25.17 0.64 -27.53
N GLU A 384 26.28 1.37 -27.71
CA GLU A 384 27.53 1.17 -26.97
C GLU A 384 27.39 1.59 -25.49
N LEU A 385 26.44 2.48 -25.18
CA LEU A 385 26.13 2.87 -23.81
C LEU A 385 25.33 1.81 -23.07
N GLY A 386 24.84 0.78 -23.75
CA GLY A 386 24.19 -0.37 -23.14
C GLY A 386 22.72 -0.13 -22.82
N LYS A 387 22.22 -0.87 -21.83
CA LYS A 387 20.82 -0.93 -21.44
C LYS A 387 20.68 -0.72 -19.95
N ILE A 388 19.49 -0.28 -19.55
CA ILE A 388 19.12 -0.04 -18.15
C ILE A 388 17.91 -0.91 -17.86
N ASP A 389 18.01 -1.71 -16.81
CA ASP A 389 16.88 -2.41 -16.24
C ASP A 389 16.24 -1.50 -15.19
N LEU A 390 14.92 -1.39 -15.26
CA LEU A 390 14.09 -0.58 -14.40
C LEU A 390 13.12 -1.51 -13.66
N GLU A 391 12.98 -1.33 -12.36
CA GLU A 391 11.94 -1.97 -11.56
C GLU A 391 10.97 -0.90 -11.11
N PHE A 392 9.71 -1.04 -11.49
CA PHE A 392 8.62 -0.16 -11.08
C PHE A 392 7.67 -0.90 -10.16
N THR A 393 7.65 -0.51 -8.89
CA THR A 393 6.83 -1.13 -7.86
C THR A 393 5.75 -0.17 -7.42
N ILE A 394 4.52 -0.67 -7.35
CA ILE A 394 3.36 0.09 -6.87
C ILE A 394 2.84 -0.60 -5.62
N TRP A 395 2.73 0.14 -4.54
CA TRP A 395 2.41 -0.35 -3.21
C TRP A 395 0.99 0.04 -2.84
N GLN A 396 0.15 -0.98 -2.64
CA GLN A 396 -1.26 -0.88 -2.24
C GLN A 396 -2.11 0.04 -3.15
N GLN A 397 -3.42 -0.21 -3.19
CA GLN A 397 -4.36 0.65 -3.94
C GLN A 397 -5.50 0.99 -3.01
N GLY A 398 -5.72 2.27 -2.76
CA GLY A 398 -6.85 2.76 -1.96
C GLY A 398 -6.80 2.49 -0.47
N GLU A 399 -6.00 1.54 0.03
CA GLU A 399 -5.75 1.31 1.46
C GLU A 399 -4.49 2.06 1.90
N TYR A 400 -4.62 2.91 2.93
CA TYR A 400 -3.47 3.26 3.77
C TYR A 400 -3.33 2.09 4.76
N GLN A 401 -2.11 1.67 5.03
CA GLN A 401 -1.77 0.79 6.14
C GLN A 401 -0.55 1.43 6.75
N LYS A 402 -0.63 1.89 7.99
CA LYS A 402 0.57 2.31 8.72
C LYS A 402 1.54 1.13 8.67
N ALA A 403 2.67 1.32 8.03
CA ALA A 403 3.72 0.33 7.99
C ALA A 403 3.97 -0.08 9.44
N LYS A 404 3.73 -1.36 9.75
CA LYS A 404 4.46 -1.95 10.85
C LYS A 404 5.91 -1.83 10.41
N GLY A 405 6.69 -1.03 11.13
CA GLY A 405 8.04 -0.62 10.72
C GLY A 405 8.76 -1.80 10.08
N GLN A 406 9.20 -1.61 8.83
CA GLN A 406 9.85 -2.60 7.96
C GLN A 406 9.78 -4.06 8.48
N ASP A 407 8.57 -4.62 8.54
CA ASP A 407 8.43 -6.05 8.35
C ASP A 407 8.33 -6.21 6.83
N THR A 408 9.48 -6.49 6.19
CA THR A 408 9.50 -7.25 4.94
C THR A 408 8.46 -8.34 5.09
N ALA A 409 7.50 -8.34 4.16
CA ALA A 409 6.33 -9.22 4.14
C ALA A 409 6.53 -10.42 5.07
N ALA A 410 5.86 -10.40 6.24
CA ALA A 410 5.66 -11.63 6.98
C ALA A 410 4.86 -12.52 6.04
N GLY A 411 5.59 -13.30 5.22
CA GLY A 411 5.15 -14.60 4.82
C GLY A 411 4.64 -15.23 6.08
N GLU A 412 3.44 -15.80 6.02
CA GLU A 412 3.07 -16.84 6.96
C GLU A 412 4.33 -17.67 7.20
N THR A 413 4.79 -17.79 8.45
CA THR A 413 5.95 -18.64 8.78
C THR A 413 5.64 -20.01 8.21
N GLU A 414 6.12 -20.27 7.00
CA GLU A 414 6.18 -21.61 6.45
C GLU A 414 7.06 -22.34 7.44
N ASP A 415 6.57 -23.49 7.92
CA ASP A 415 7.37 -24.40 8.72
C ASP A 415 8.56 -24.81 7.83
N VAL A 416 9.69 -24.10 7.94
CA VAL A 416 10.86 -24.29 7.07
C VAL A 416 11.54 -25.57 7.53
N ASP A 417 11.48 -26.61 6.72
CA ASP A 417 12.28 -27.82 6.91
C ASP A 417 13.74 -27.53 6.52
N TYR A 418 14.48 -26.89 7.44
CA TYR A 418 15.89 -26.55 7.28
C TYR A 418 16.75 -27.76 6.95
N ARG A 419 16.39 -28.94 7.48
CA ARG A 419 17.08 -30.18 7.18
C ARG A 419 16.92 -30.57 5.72
N ALA A 420 15.69 -30.59 5.22
CA ALA A 420 15.45 -30.88 3.81
C ALA A 420 16.12 -29.86 2.88
N ALA A 421 16.11 -28.58 3.26
CA ALA A 421 16.69 -27.50 2.44
C ALA A 421 18.23 -27.53 2.42
N TYR A 422 18.88 -27.63 3.59
CA TYR A 422 20.31 -27.38 3.75
C TYR A 422 21.20 -28.62 3.86
N GLU A 423 20.68 -29.78 4.26
CA GLU A 423 21.46 -31.04 4.30
C GLU A 423 22.18 -31.34 2.96
N PRO A 424 21.57 -31.13 1.77
CA PRO A 424 22.26 -31.36 0.49
C PRO A 424 23.47 -30.43 0.28
N VAL A 425 23.37 -29.16 0.69
CA VAL A 425 24.44 -28.18 0.50
C VAL A 425 25.60 -28.46 1.46
N VAL A 426 25.30 -28.71 2.74
CA VAL A 426 26.31 -29.01 3.76
C VAL A 426 27.02 -30.33 3.44
N SER A 427 26.28 -31.36 3.02
CA SER A 427 26.86 -32.65 2.61
C SER A 427 27.73 -32.51 1.37
N GLN A 428 27.31 -31.71 0.39
CA GLN A 428 28.12 -31.44 -0.80
C GLN A 428 29.42 -30.72 -0.45
N ALA A 429 29.39 -29.75 0.48
CA ALA A 429 30.59 -29.07 0.94
C ALA A 429 31.56 -30.02 1.66
N LEU A 430 31.04 -30.98 2.43
CA LEU A 430 31.85 -32.04 3.03
C LEU A 430 32.53 -32.93 1.96
N GLU A 431 31.79 -33.31 0.92
CA GLU A 431 32.33 -34.13 -0.17
C GLU A 431 33.38 -33.37 -1.00
N ASP A 432 33.11 -32.10 -1.32
CA ASP A 432 33.94 -31.30 -2.21
C ASP A 432 35.20 -30.78 -1.52
N TYR A 433 35.10 -30.40 -0.24
CA TYR A 433 36.16 -29.66 0.46
C TYR A 433 36.71 -30.37 1.71
N GLY A 434 36.02 -31.40 2.23
CA GLY A 434 36.44 -32.18 3.39
C GLY A 434 36.14 -31.53 4.75
N THR A 435 36.48 -32.26 5.82
CA THR A 435 36.07 -31.99 7.22
C THR A 435 36.68 -30.74 7.88
N TYR A 436 37.42 -29.92 7.14
CA TYR A 436 38.03 -28.68 7.65
C TYR A 436 37.18 -27.44 7.37
N ASN A 437 36.05 -27.61 6.70
CA ASN A 437 35.11 -26.55 6.38
C ASN A 437 33.98 -26.53 7.41
N THR A 438 33.44 -25.34 7.65
CA THR A 438 32.41 -25.10 8.66
C THR A 438 31.19 -24.46 8.03
N TYR A 439 30.06 -24.53 8.72
CA TYR A 439 28.88 -23.75 8.37
C TYR A 439 28.25 -23.11 9.61
N ALA A 440 27.50 -22.04 9.38
CA ALA A 440 26.69 -21.35 10.38
C ALA A 440 25.27 -21.14 9.83
N LEU A 441 24.32 -20.95 10.75
CA LEU A 441 22.97 -20.52 10.46
C LEU A 441 22.70 -19.21 11.19
N TRP A 442 22.14 -18.23 10.48
CA TRP A 442 21.77 -16.95 11.05
C TRP A 442 20.70 -16.29 10.19
N ASP A 443 19.65 -15.75 10.82
CA ASP A 443 18.62 -14.93 10.17
C ASP A 443 19.20 -13.52 9.95
N ILE A 444 19.77 -13.28 8.77
CA ILE A 444 20.55 -12.08 8.46
C ILE A 444 19.63 -10.89 8.26
N ASP A 445 18.55 -11.03 7.51
CA ASP A 445 17.62 -9.95 7.17
C ASP A 445 16.38 -9.85 8.07
N ARG A 446 16.26 -10.74 9.06
CA ARG A 446 15.16 -10.77 10.05
C ARG A 446 13.81 -11.17 9.45
N ASP A 447 13.81 -11.89 8.33
CA ASP A 447 12.59 -12.38 7.71
C ASP A 447 12.02 -13.65 8.40
N GLY A 448 12.72 -14.17 9.41
CA GLY A 448 12.36 -15.39 10.15
C GLY A 448 12.92 -16.68 9.54
N VAL A 449 13.66 -16.59 8.44
CA VAL A 449 14.41 -17.67 7.80
C VAL A 449 15.90 -17.52 8.14
N GLN A 450 16.52 -18.58 8.65
CA GLN A 450 17.97 -18.56 8.91
C GLN A 450 18.75 -18.87 7.63
N GLU A 451 19.57 -17.95 7.14
CA GLU A 451 20.52 -18.19 6.05
C GLU A 451 21.60 -19.19 6.46
N LEU A 452 21.93 -20.09 5.54
CA LEU A 452 23.07 -20.99 5.62
C LEU A 452 24.31 -20.32 5.06
N LEU A 453 25.32 -20.13 5.92
CA LEU A 453 26.65 -19.67 5.55
C LEU A 453 27.61 -20.86 5.55
N VAL A 454 28.07 -21.31 4.37
CA VAL A 454 28.99 -22.43 4.24
C VAL A 454 30.38 -21.93 3.82
N LEU A 455 31.38 -22.15 4.66
CA LEU A 455 32.77 -21.91 4.31
C LEU A 455 33.21 -22.97 3.28
N CYS A 456 33.65 -22.54 2.10
CA CYS A 456 34.06 -23.39 1.00
C CYS A 456 35.51 -23.06 0.60
N GLY A 457 36.41 -24.03 0.69
CA GLY A 457 37.79 -23.90 0.19
C GLY A 457 38.67 -25.10 0.53
N HIS A 458 39.84 -25.17 -0.12
CA HIS A 458 40.84 -26.22 0.10
C HIS A 458 42.06 -25.71 0.89
N ALA A 459 42.20 -24.39 1.03
CA ALA A 459 43.27 -23.74 1.74
C ALA A 459 42.82 -22.38 2.29
N GLU A 460 43.55 -21.90 3.29
CA GLU A 460 43.33 -20.60 3.91
C GLU A 460 43.16 -19.43 2.91
N ALA A 461 43.89 -19.48 1.79
CA ALA A 461 43.87 -18.44 0.76
C ALA A 461 42.69 -18.50 -0.22
N ASP A 462 41.92 -19.59 -0.27
CA ASP A 462 40.80 -19.77 -1.20
C ASP A 462 39.43 -19.92 -0.51
N TYR A 463 39.37 -19.74 0.82
CA TYR A 463 38.12 -19.80 1.56
C TYR A 463 37.16 -18.66 1.21
N THR A 464 35.94 -19.02 0.82
CA THR A 464 34.79 -18.12 0.66
C THR A 464 33.60 -18.62 1.46
N TYR A 465 32.81 -17.72 2.03
CA TYR A 465 31.50 -18.06 2.57
C TYR A 465 30.48 -17.98 1.45
N LYS A 466 29.83 -19.09 1.14
CA LYS A 466 28.65 -19.14 0.25
C LYS A 466 27.40 -19.09 1.10
N VAL A 467 26.46 -18.23 0.73
CA VAL A 467 25.24 -17.96 1.50
C VAL A 467 24.03 -18.47 0.73
N TYR A 468 23.14 -19.16 1.46
CA TYR A 468 21.92 -19.74 0.90
C TYR A 468 20.71 -19.43 1.80
N THR A 469 19.59 -19.03 1.22
CA THR A 469 18.30 -18.91 1.92
C THR A 469 17.41 -20.13 1.62
N ALA A 470 16.51 -20.51 2.54
CA ALA A 470 15.61 -21.63 2.37
C ALA A 470 14.30 -21.16 1.74
N LYS A 471 14.00 -21.63 0.52
CA LYS A 471 12.80 -21.21 -0.21
C LYS A 471 12.13 -22.40 -0.91
N GLY A 472 10.86 -22.64 -0.60
CA GLY A 472 10.09 -23.74 -1.19
C GLY A 472 10.66 -25.13 -0.90
N GLY A 473 11.29 -25.31 0.27
CA GLY A 473 11.89 -26.58 0.71
C GLY A 473 13.28 -26.89 0.11
N ALA A 474 13.95 -25.91 -0.49
CA ALA A 474 15.29 -26.07 -1.05
C ALA A 474 16.19 -24.88 -0.71
N ALA A 475 17.50 -25.11 -0.67
CA ALA A 475 18.49 -24.05 -0.57
C ALA A 475 18.60 -23.26 -1.89
N VAL A 476 18.49 -21.93 -1.81
CA VAL A 476 18.71 -21.00 -2.92
C VAL A 476 19.97 -20.21 -2.63
N TYR A 477 20.96 -20.28 -3.51
CA TYR A 477 22.19 -19.49 -3.40
C TYR A 477 21.88 -18.01 -3.61
N ILE A 478 22.30 -17.16 -2.68
CA ILE A 478 22.04 -15.71 -2.69
C ILE A 478 23.31 -14.87 -2.72
N GLY A 479 24.50 -15.47 -2.61
CA GLY A 479 25.75 -14.75 -2.80
C GLY A 479 26.90 -15.35 -2.02
N GLU A 480 28.05 -14.69 -2.09
CA GLU A 480 29.25 -15.11 -1.37
C GLU A 480 30.09 -13.91 -0.95
N PHE A 481 30.92 -14.12 0.07
CA PHE A 481 31.89 -13.14 0.54
C PHE A 481 33.17 -13.82 1.05
N THR A 482 34.18 -13.01 1.38
CA THR A 482 35.50 -13.53 1.77
C THR A 482 35.43 -14.36 3.07
N GLY A 483 35.96 -15.59 3.03
CA GLY A 483 36.05 -16.49 4.18
C GLY A 483 37.47 -16.68 4.71
N SER A 484 38.47 -16.12 4.02
CA SER A 484 39.87 -16.22 4.43
C SER A 484 40.12 -15.43 5.70
N HIS A 485 40.49 -16.11 6.80
CA HIS A 485 40.71 -15.51 8.12
C HIS A 485 39.54 -14.69 8.67
N THR A 486 38.32 -15.06 8.31
CA THR A 486 37.11 -14.32 8.70
C THR A 486 36.44 -14.96 9.90
N ALA A 487 36.19 -14.18 10.95
CA ALA A 487 35.29 -14.53 12.04
C ALA A 487 33.92 -13.87 11.83
N LEU A 488 32.84 -14.58 12.17
CA LEU A 488 31.47 -14.09 12.04
C LEU A 488 30.89 -13.76 13.41
N TYR A 489 30.25 -12.59 13.50
CA TYR A 489 29.55 -12.14 14.68
C TYR A 489 28.16 -11.63 14.31
N GLY A 490 27.22 -11.73 15.24
CA GLY A 490 25.97 -11.01 15.16
C GLY A 490 26.20 -9.49 15.27
N PRO A 491 25.14 -8.70 15.06
CA PRO A 491 25.22 -7.25 15.16
C PRO A 491 25.52 -6.81 16.59
N GLU A 492 26.14 -5.63 16.75
CA GLU A 492 26.43 -5.05 18.07
C GLU A 492 25.16 -4.59 18.80
N GLU A 493 24.10 -4.28 18.04
CA GLU A 493 22.78 -3.89 18.54
C GLU A 493 21.74 -4.97 18.16
N GLU A 494 20.86 -5.30 19.10
CA GLU A 494 19.82 -6.33 18.91
C GLU A 494 18.76 -5.83 17.92
N GLY A 495 18.43 -6.65 16.92
CA GLY A 495 17.41 -6.34 15.91
C GLY A 495 17.94 -5.86 14.56
N GLU A 496 19.25 -5.61 14.43
CA GLU A 496 19.82 -5.14 13.16
C GLU A 496 19.88 -6.27 12.09
N PRO A 497 19.64 -5.95 10.80
CA PRO A 497 19.58 -6.91 9.69
C PRO A 497 20.95 -7.12 9.01
N TYR A 498 21.97 -7.44 9.80
CA TYR A 498 23.30 -7.79 9.30
C TYR A 498 24.06 -8.71 10.24
N ILE A 499 25.10 -9.34 9.72
CA ILE A 499 26.18 -9.95 10.51
C ILE A 499 27.48 -9.21 10.27
N MET A 500 28.42 -9.30 11.21
CA MET A 500 29.75 -8.74 11.07
C MET A 500 30.74 -9.80 10.62
N ALA A 501 31.42 -9.54 9.50
CA ALA A 501 32.56 -10.32 9.02
C ALA A 501 33.85 -9.60 9.39
N VAL A 502 34.68 -10.23 10.23
CA VAL A 502 35.92 -9.66 10.75
C VAL A 502 37.08 -10.48 10.21
N GLN A 503 37.78 -9.95 9.21
CA GLN A 503 38.92 -10.60 8.57
C GLN A 503 40.23 -10.09 9.16
N CYS A 504 41.14 -11.01 9.47
CA CYS A 504 42.45 -10.69 10.04
C CYS A 504 43.58 -11.42 9.32
N HIS A 505 44.35 -10.73 8.47
CA HIS A 505 45.45 -11.33 7.73
C HIS A 505 46.66 -10.39 7.63
N MET A 506 47.87 -10.91 7.90
CA MET A 506 49.14 -10.16 7.86
C MET A 506 49.09 -8.81 8.57
N ASP A 507 48.72 -8.80 9.86
CA ASP A 507 48.61 -7.60 10.68
C ASP A 507 47.59 -6.58 10.13
N THR A 508 46.71 -6.97 9.19
CA THR A 508 45.63 -6.12 8.66
C THR A 508 44.28 -6.69 9.07
N GLU A 509 43.48 -5.84 9.69
CA GLU A 509 42.10 -6.08 10.07
C GLU A 509 41.16 -5.42 9.08
N VAL A 510 40.13 -6.15 8.68
CA VAL A 510 39.00 -5.65 7.90
C VAL A 510 37.72 -6.01 8.63
N ILE A 511 36.89 -5.02 8.90
CA ILE A 511 35.57 -5.20 9.51
C ILE A 511 34.54 -4.86 8.44
N ALA A 512 33.60 -5.76 8.19
CA ALA A 512 32.53 -5.56 7.24
C ALA A 512 31.16 -5.97 7.81
N ARG A 513 30.11 -5.34 7.31
CA ARG A 513 28.73 -5.82 7.43
C ARG A 513 28.42 -6.72 6.25
N VAL A 514 27.75 -7.82 6.54
CA VAL A 514 27.16 -8.70 5.54
C VAL A 514 25.66 -8.65 5.75
N MET A 515 24.95 -8.18 4.73
CA MET A 515 23.50 -7.99 4.72
C MET A 515 22.90 -8.86 3.62
N VAL A 516 21.61 -9.16 3.75
CA VAL A 516 20.80 -9.70 2.65
C VAL A 516 19.84 -8.60 2.21
N ALA A 517 19.95 -8.19 0.95
CA ALA A 517 19.07 -7.20 0.33
C ALA A 517 18.67 -7.71 -1.05
N ASP A 518 17.38 -7.61 -1.39
CA ASP A 518 16.84 -8.08 -2.68
C ASP A 518 17.21 -9.54 -3.02
N SER A 519 17.16 -10.44 -2.02
CA SER A 519 17.59 -11.84 -2.15
C SER A 519 19.05 -12.02 -2.57
N SER A 520 19.92 -11.05 -2.27
CA SER A 520 21.35 -11.08 -2.59
C SER A 520 22.21 -10.66 -1.40
N VAL A 521 23.41 -11.25 -1.28
CA VAL A 521 24.38 -10.85 -0.26
C VAL A 521 25.04 -9.53 -0.64
N VAL A 522 25.01 -8.57 0.28
CA VAL A 522 25.75 -7.31 0.20
C VAL A 522 26.88 -7.33 1.23
N TYR A 523 28.11 -7.08 0.78
CA TYR A 523 29.30 -7.00 1.62
C TYR A 523 29.78 -5.54 1.69
N GLU A 524 29.65 -4.92 2.86
CA GLU A 524 30.02 -3.53 3.09
C GLU A 524 31.21 -3.45 4.04
N GLN A 525 32.36 -2.98 3.55
CA GLN A 525 33.54 -2.79 4.39
C GLN A 525 33.39 -1.53 5.26
N ILE A 526 33.27 -1.70 6.57
CA ILE A 526 33.18 -0.61 7.56
C ILE A 526 34.56 -0.01 7.83
N SER A 527 35.58 -0.85 7.98
CA SER A 527 36.94 -0.38 8.29
C SER A 527 37.99 -1.33 7.76
N SER A 528 39.16 -0.78 7.46
CA SER A 528 40.39 -1.53 7.21
C SER A 528 41.55 -0.81 7.87
N ARG A 529 42.33 -1.52 8.69
CA ARG A 529 43.48 -0.95 9.39
C ARG A 529 44.58 -1.97 9.63
N GLU A 530 45.81 -1.48 9.68
CA GLU A 530 46.93 -2.27 10.20
C GLU A 530 46.86 -2.30 11.73
N VAL A 531 46.97 -3.48 12.33
CA VAL A 531 46.97 -3.74 13.77
C VAL A 531 48.40 -4.01 14.21
N PRO A 532 49.06 -3.07 14.91
CA PRO A 532 50.43 -3.26 15.40
C PRO A 532 50.58 -4.52 16.23
N GLY A 533 51.69 -5.25 16.03
CA GLY A 533 51.96 -6.50 16.74
C GLY A 533 51.87 -6.35 18.28
N GLY A 534 51.00 -7.17 18.88
CA GLY A 534 50.72 -7.19 20.33
C GLY A 534 49.44 -6.49 20.75
N LEU A 535 48.65 -5.96 19.82
CA LEU A 535 47.27 -5.51 20.04
C LEU A 535 46.27 -6.59 19.57
N ASP A 536 45.12 -6.65 20.23
CA ASP A 536 44.05 -7.57 19.89
C ASP A 536 43.26 -7.05 18.68
N TYR A 537 42.85 -8.00 17.83
CA TYR A 537 41.88 -7.75 16.77
C TYR A 537 40.49 -7.48 17.34
N TYR A 538 39.65 -6.85 16.54
CA TYR A 538 38.27 -6.57 16.84
C TYR A 538 37.51 -7.86 17.12
N THR A 539 36.73 -7.83 18.20
CA THR A 539 35.81 -8.87 18.61
C THR A 539 34.58 -8.20 19.17
N ASN A 540 33.40 -8.79 18.98
CA ASN A 540 32.19 -8.38 19.69
C ASN A 540 31.64 -9.56 20.54
N PRO A 541 30.76 -9.32 21.52
CA PRO A 541 30.31 -10.35 22.45
C PRO A 541 29.29 -11.35 21.85
N PHE A 542 28.99 -11.25 20.55
CA PHE A 542 27.96 -12.02 19.86
C PHE A 542 28.56 -12.92 18.76
N PRO A 543 29.47 -13.86 19.06
CA PRO A 543 30.00 -14.76 18.04
C PRO A 543 28.87 -15.63 17.47
N ILE A 544 28.82 -15.78 16.14
CA ILE A 544 27.86 -16.67 15.49
C ILE A 544 28.33 -18.12 15.69
N PRO A 545 27.48 -19.00 16.26
CA PRO A 545 27.80 -20.42 16.37
C PRO A 545 28.02 -21.06 15.01
N PHE A 546 29.00 -21.95 14.92
CA PHE A 546 29.26 -22.72 13.71
C PHE A 546 29.57 -24.18 14.06
N CYS A 547 29.34 -25.08 13.11
CA CYS A 547 29.67 -26.49 13.19
C CYS A 547 30.55 -26.90 11.99
N ASP A 548 31.31 -27.98 12.14
CA ASP A 548 31.97 -28.62 11.00
C ASP A 548 30.92 -29.11 10.00
N VAL A 549 31.19 -29.09 8.69
CA VAL A 549 30.24 -29.61 7.67
C VAL A 549 29.96 -31.12 7.81
N SER A 550 30.68 -31.84 8.65
CA SER A 550 30.37 -33.23 9.04
C SER A 550 29.38 -33.37 10.20
N ASP A 551 28.99 -32.26 10.84
CA ASP A 551 28.10 -32.21 12.00
C ASP A 551 26.80 -31.48 11.65
N MET A 552 25.68 -32.20 11.63
CA MET A 552 24.37 -31.66 11.26
C MET A 552 23.61 -31.01 12.44
N THR A 553 24.24 -30.85 13.61
CA THR A 553 23.55 -30.37 14.83
C THR A 553 22.84 -29.03 14.64
N LEU A 554 23.47 -28.02 14.01
CA LEU A 554 22.83 -26.72 13.82
C LEU A 554 21.61 -26.81 12.88
N VAL A 555 21.69 -27.61 11.82
CA VAL A 555 20.55 -27.84 10.91
C VAL A 555 19.42 -28.60 11.60
N ASP A 556 19.76 -29.58 12.45
CA ASP A 556 18.78 -30.38 13.20
C ASP A 556 18.07 -29.58 14.31
N GLU A 557 18.72 -28.51 14.82
CA GLU A 557 18.20 -27.63 15.87
C GLU A 557 17.51 -26.36 15.34
N ALA A 558 17.57 -26.09 14.02
CA ALA A 558 17.09 -24.84 13.41
C ALA A 558 15.55 -24.74 13.25
N GLY A 559 14.79 -25.78 13.60
CA GLY A 559 13.32 -25.85 13.47
C GLY A 559 12.52 -25.58 14.73
#